data_AF-A0A1F0R5D2-F1
#
_entry.id   AF-A0A1F0R5D2-F1
#
_cell.length_a   1.000
_cell.length_b   1.000
_cell.length_c   1.000
_cell.angle_alpha   90.00
_cell.angle_beta   90.00
_cell.angle_gamma   90.00
#
_symmetry.space_group_name_H-M   'P 1'
#
loop_
_entity.id
_entity.type
_entity.pdbx_description
1 polymer ?
#
loop_
_entity_poly.entity_id
_entity_poly.type
_entity_poly.pdbx_seq_one_letter_code
_entity_poly.pdbx_strand_id
1 'polypeptide(L)'
;MIGHVEMESYPTQMTIQYGNGDEGSFYTMGKPVSRARGEESRKTATSYVYKRSGNFHAYATVSYSGRFRVNGGDWHALDVVLTKETVDPLLIRVWWTDVGRVAGDCSYDDTRWGCKNDPTMGKKDNPNPRLRKADIRTGQRWHLNDNGDGDTEYSLHRDWPDM
;
A
#
# COMPACT_ATOMS: atom_id res chain seq x y z
N MET A 1 4.01 -46.57 16.64
CA MET A 1 2.71 -46.03 16.20
C MET A 1 2.89 -44.52 16.03
N ILE A 2 2.74 -44.00 14.83
CA ILE A 2 2.84 -42.55 14.58
C ILE A 2 1.50 -41.95 15.01
N GLY A 3 1.48 -41.13 16.05
CA GLY A 3 0.26 -40.49 16.54
C GLY A 3 -0.27 -39.47 15.52
N HIS A 4 -1.59 -39.44 15.32
CA HIS A 4 -2.23 -38.42 14.50
C HIS A 4 -2.26 -37.11 15.28
N VAL A 5 -1.75 -36.03 14.68
CA VAL A 5 -1.76 -34.69 15.28
C VAL A 5 -2.68 -33.80 14.46
N GLU A 6 -3.62 -33.17 15.13
CA GLU A 6 -4.47 -32.13 14.54
C GLU A 6 -4.05 -30.78 15.10
N MET A 7 -4.01 -29.77 14.24
CA MET A 7 -3.66 -28.40 14.60
C MET A 7 -4.70 -27.44 14.03
N GLU A 8 -5.09 -26.47 14.85
CA GLU A 8 -5.95 -25.36 14.45
C GLU A 8 -5.24 -24.05 14.74
N SER A 9 -5.38 -23.08 13.84
CA SER A 9 -4.86 -21.73 14.03
C SER A 9 -5.89 -20.69 13.65
N TYR A 10 -5.86 -19.56 14.32
CA TYR A 10 -6.72 -18.41 14.06
C TYR A 10 -5.90 -17.12 14.15
N PRO A 11 -6.15 -16.16 13.25
CA PRO A 11 -5.45 -14.90 13.26
C PRO A 11 -5.85 -14.07 14.48
N THR A 12 -4.88 -13.48 15.16
CA THR A 12 -5.09 -12.69 16.38
C THR A 12 -4.69 -11.23 16.23
N GLN A 13 -3.74 -10.94 15.34
CA GLN A 13 -3.29 -9.57 15.08
C GLN A 13 -2.79 -9.45 13.65
N MET A 14 -2.98 -8.27 13.06
CA MET A 14 -2.39 -7.89 11.79
C MET A 14 -1.66 -6.56 11.96
N THR A 15 -0.41 -6.49 11.51
CA THR A 15 0.38 -5.27 11.41
C THR A 15 0.61 -4.95 9.94
N ILE A 16 0.36 -3.71 9.53
CA ILE A 16 0.57 -3.24 8.15
C ILE A 16 1.64 -2.16 8.17
N GLN A 17 2.70 -2.37 7.40
CA GLN A 17 3.68 -1.34 7.07
C GLN A 17 3.24 -0.70 5.76
N TYR A 18 2.98 0.62 5.74
CA TYR A 18 2.35 1.30 4.59
C TYR A 18 3.35 1.78 3.52
N GLY A 19 4.65 1.55 3.71
CA GLY A 19 5.68 1.93 2.74
C GLY A 19 6.05 3.42 2.72
N ASN A 20 5.32 4.27 3.45
CA ASN A 20 5.65 5.68 3.69
C ASN A 20 6.36 5.93 5.03
N GLY A 21 6.71 4.87 5.76
CA GLY A 21 7.28 4.92 7.10
C GLY A 21 6.25 4.75 8.22
N ASP A 22 4.95 4.85 7.92
CA ASP A 22 3.90 4.59 8.90
C ASP A 22 3.62 3.09 9.03
N GLU A 23 3.16 2.70 10.22
CA GLU A 23 2.73 1.35 10.56
C GLU A 23 1.38 1.40 11.30
N GLY A 24 0.53 0.39 11.09
CA GLY A 24 -0.73 0.23 11.80
C GLY A 24 -0.93 -1.20 12.30
N SER A 25 -1.39 -1.37 13.54
CA SER A 25 -1.71 -2.68 14.12
C SER A 25 -3.19 -2.81 14.45
N PHE A 26 -3.76 -3.98 14.13
CA PHE A 26 -5.19 -4.25 14.23
C PHE A 26 -5.42 -5.64 14.85
N TYR A 27 -6.35 -5.72 15.81
CA TYR A 27 -6.84 -6.99 16.36
C TYR A 27 -8.10 -7.50 15.64
N THR A 28 -8.68 -6.69 14.75
CA THR A 28 -9.77 -7.11 13.86
C THR A 28 -9.21 -7.44 12.50
N MET A 29 -9.37 -8.69 12.07
CA MET A 29 -9.07 -9.09 10.72
C MET A 29 -10.15 -8.50 9.79
N GLY A 30 -9.75 -7.54 8.96
CA GLY A 30 -10.66 -6.85 8.04
C GLY A 30 -11.39 -7.82 7.11
N LYS A 31 -12.46 -7.32 6.47
CA LYS A 31 -13.19 -8.06 5.43
C LYS A 31 -12.87 -7.49 4.05
N PRO A 32 -12.98 -8.28 2.97
CA PRO A 32 -12.89 -7.76 1.62
C PRO A 32 -13.85 -6.58 1.45
N VAL A 33 -13.34 -5.45 0.98
CA VAL A 33 -14.16 -4.29 0.64
C VAL A 33 -14.75 -4.50 -0.74
N SER A 34 -16.05 -4.19 -0.90
CA SER A 34 -16.72 -4.22 -2.20
C SER A 34 -15.95 -3.38 -3.23
N ARG A 35 -15.74 -3.93 -4.42
CA ARG A 35 -15.16 -3.23 -5.58
C ARG A 35 -16.23 -2.83 -6.59
N ALA A 36 -17.51 -2.86 -6.22
CA ALA A 36 -18.61 -2.53 -7.11
C ALA A 36 -18.50 -1.06 -7.56
N ARG A 37 -18.60 -0.83 -8.87
CA ARG A 37 -18.52 0.50 -9.47
C ARG A 37 -19.70 1.35 -8.99
N GLY A 38 -19.41 2.50 -8.38
CA GLY A 38 -20.42 3.45 -7.89
C GLY A 38 -20.76 3.35 -6.40
N GLU A 39 -20.25 2.35 -5.68
CA GLU A 39 -20.29 2.36 -4.23
C GLU A 39 -19.12 3.17 -3.67
N GLU A 40 -19.42 4.14 -2.81
CA GLU A 40 -18.40 4.88 -2.09
C GLU A 40 -17.66 3.93 -1.14
N SER A 41 -16.32 3.94 -1.21
CA SER A 41 -15.50 3.16 -0.29
C SER A 41 -15.70 3.68 1.13
N ARG A 42 -16.31 2.86 2.00
CA ARG A 42 -16.55 3.24 3.40
C ARG A 42 -15.34 2.95 4.26
N LYS A 43 -15.00 3.90 5.14
CA LYS A 43 -13.98 3.71 6.16
C LYS A 43 -14.34 2.50 7.03
N THR A 44 -13.40 1.57 7.14
CA THR A 44 -13.43 0.41 8.03
C THR A 44 -12.50 0.62 9.23
N ALA A 45 -12.57 -0.28 10.22
CA ALA A 45 -11.66 -0.29 11.37
C ALA A 45 -10.18 -0.48 10.99
N THR A 46 -9.89 -1.04 9.80
CA THR A 46 -8.53 -1.28 9.29
C THR A 46 -8.11 -0.26 8.22
N SER A 47 -8.86 0.84 8.06
CA SER A 47 -8.58 1.85 7.04
C SER A 47 -7.46 2.80 7.44
N TYR A 48 -6.66 3.18 6.46
CA TYR A 48 -5.55 4.12 6.58
C TYR A 48 -5.60 5.15 5.46
N VAL A 49 -5.17 6.39 5.74
CA VAL A 49 -5.19 7.50 4.78
C VAL A 49 -3.77 7.97 4.54
N TYR A 50 -3.31 7.82 3.30
CA TYR A 50 -2.06 8.42 2.85
C TYR A 50 -2.22 9.95 2.80
N LYS A 51 -1.34 10.65 3.52
CA LYS A 51 -1.32 12.12 3.52
C LYS A 51 -0.63 12.69 2.29
N ARG A 52 0.02 11.84 1.49
CA ARG A 52 0.81 12.23 0.32
C ARG A 52 0.54 11.33 -0.88
N SER A 53 0.51 11.92 -2.09
CA SER A 53 0.66 11.21 -3.37
C SER A 53 1.96 10.42 -3.41
N GLY A 54 2.00 9.42 -4.28
CA GLY A 54 3.15 8.59 -4.57
C GLY A 54 2.74 7.13 -4.67
N ASN A 55 3.68 6.27 -5.10
CA ASN A 55 3.52 4.82 -4.90
C ASN A 55 4.25 4.31 -3.65
N PHE A 56 3.61 3.35 -2.99
CA PHE A 56 4.07 2.75 -1.75
C PHE A 56 3.94 1.23 -1.81
N HIS A 57 4.86 0.52 -1.14
CA HIS A 57 4.75 -0.92 -0.90
C HIS A 57 4.17 -1.15 0.48
N ALA A 58 2.96 -1.71 0.52
CA ALA A 58 2.34 -2.10 1.77
C ALA A 58 2.58 -3.59 2.04
N TYR A 59 3.04 -3.92 3.26
CA TYR A 59 3.23 -5.29 3.73
C TYR A 59 2.32 -5.54 4.93
N ALA A 60 1.66 -6.70 4.97
CA ALA A 60 0.92 -7.14 6.14
C ALA A 60 1.64 -8.32 6.80
N THR A 61 1.80 -8.25 8.11
CA THR A 61 2.23 -9.38 8.94
C THR A 61 1.04 -9.81 9.78
N VAL A 62 0.64 -11.07 9.67
CA VAL A 62 -0.47 -11.65 10.44
C VAL A 62 0.10 -12.59 11.50
N SER A 63 -0.27 -12.35 12.75
CA SER A 63 0.02 -13.23 13.88
C SER A 63 -1.14 -14.18 14.10
N TYR A 64 -0.83 -15.45 14.34
CA TYR A 64 -1.78 -16.51 14.60
C TYR A 64 -1.50 -17.13 15.96
N SER A 65 -2.56 -17.35 16.71
CA SER A 65 -2.55 -18.28 17.83
C SER A 65 -3.12 -19.61 17.38
N GLY A 66 -2.74 -20.70 18.04
CA GLY A 66 -3.25 -22.01 17.67
C GLY A 66 -3.30 -22.97 18.84
N ARG A 67 -3.83 -24.15 18.54
CA ARG A 67 -3.97 -25.27 19.47
C ARG A 67 -3.74 -26.57 18.71
N PHE A 68 -3.30 -27.60 19.42
CA PHE A 68 -3.10 -28.93 18.86
C PHE A 68 -3.73 -30.01 19.74
N ARG A 69 -4.05 -31.16 19.16
CA ARG A 69 -4.45 -32.37 19.89
C ARG A 69 -3.86 -33.60 19.26
N VAL A 70 -3.65 -34.64 20.05
CA VAL A 70 -3.06 -35.90 19.62
C VAL A 70 -4.08 -37.02 19.75
N ASN A 71 -4.25 -37.82 18.68
CA ASN A 71 -5.14 -38.98 18.62
C ASN A 71 -6.59 -38.67 19.08
N GLY A 72 -7.11 -37.50 18.73
CA GLY A 72 -8.47 -37.06 19.08
C GLY A 72 -8.67 -36.69 20.55
N GLY A 73 -7.59 -36.57 21.34
CA GLY A 73 -7.64 -36.13 22.73
C GLY A 73 -7.96 -34.64 22.90
N ASP A 74 -7.67 -34.11 24.09
CA ASP A 74 -7.94 -32.71 24.43
C ASP A 74 -7.09 -31.73 23.62
N TRP A 75 -7.66 -30.54 23.40
CA TRP A 75 -6.94 -29.44 22.79
C TRP A 75 -5.97 -28.79 23.78
N HIS A 76 -4.72 -28.66 23.38
CA HIS A 76 -3.68 -27.94 24.09
C HIS A 76 -3.30 -26.67 23.31
N ALA A 77 -3.18 -25.54 24.01
CA ALA A 77 -2.72 -24.30 23.40
C ALA A 77 -1.28 -24.46 22.89
N LEU A 78 -0.98 -23.85 21.74
CA LEU A 78 0.40 -23.64 21.31
C LEU A 78 0.96 -22.46 22.11
N ASP A 79 2.08 -22.67 22.79
CA ASP A 79 2.81 -21.62 23.51
C ASP A 79 3.69 -20.78 22.57
N VAL A 80 3.29 -20.68 21.31
CA VAL A 80 3.98 -19.93 20.26
C VAL A 80 2.97 -19.15 19.44
N VAL A 81 3.33 -17.91 19.12
CA VAL A 81 2.61 -17.11 18.13
C VAL A 81 3.29 -17.33 16.78
N LEU A 82 2.53 -17.81 15.80
CA LEU A 82 3.03 -18.00 14.44
C LEU A 82 2.82 -16.70 13.67
N THR A 83 3.88 -16.09 13.17
CA THR A 83 3.80 -14.92 12.30
C THR A 83 3.94 -15.34 10.84
N LYS A 84 3.02 -14.87 9.99
CA LYS A 84 3.10 -15.02 8.55
C LYS A 84 3.10 -13.64 7.91
N GLU A 85 4.18 -13.34 7.20
CA GLU A 85 4.24 -12.14 6.35
C GLU A 85 3.50 -12.39 5.03
N THR A 86 2.87 -11.36 4.48
CA THR A 86 2.47 -11.37 3.07
C THR A 86 3.71 -11.45 2.22
N VAL A 87 3.82 -12.52 1.45
CA VAL A 87 4.96 -12.79 0.56
C VAL A 87 5.06 -11.70 -0.53
N ASP A 88 3.91 -11.23 -1.02
CA ASP A 88 3.84 -10.21 -2.06
C ASP A 88 3.38 -8.85 -1.49
N PRO A 89 4.15 -7.77 -1.66
CA PRO A 89 3.75 -6.43 -1.29
C PRO A 89 2.62 -5.96 -2.18
N LEU A 90 1.69 -5.21 -1.58
CA LEU A 90 0.66 -4.53 -2.34
C LEU A 90 1.18 -3.17 -2.82
N LEU A 91 1.22 -2.98 -4.14
CA LEU A 91 1.47 -1.67 -4.74
C LEU A 91 0.25 -0.76 -4.52
N ILE A 92 0.44 0.28 -3.72
CA ILE A 92 -0.53 1.34 -3.52
C ILE A 92 -0.10 2.56 -4.31
N ARG A 93 -0.96 3.04 -5.20
CA ARG A 93 -0.74 4.29 -5.94
C ARG A 93 -1.72 5.35 -5.43
N VAL A 94 -1.19 6.45 -4.94
CA VAL A 94 -1.97 7.57 -4.40
C VAL A 94 -1.73 8.78 -5.28
N TRP A 95 -2.82 9.37 -5.77
CA TRP A 95 -2.79 10.61 -6.52
C TRP A 95 -3.87 11.55 -6.01
N TRP A 96 -3.62 12.83 -6.19
CA TRP A 96 -4.57 13.90 -5.92
C TRP A 96 -5.01 14.48 -7.26
N THR A 97 -6.26 14.90 -7.32
CA THR A 97 -6.84 15.53 -8.51
C THR A 97 -7.41 16.86 -8.09
N ASP A 98 -6.84 17.94 -8.62
CA ASP A 98 -7.42 19.27 -8.51
C ASP A 98 -8.30 19.54 -9.73
N VAL A 99 -9.50 20.07 -9.50
CA VAL A 99 -10.47 20.41 -10.56
C VAL A 99 -10.85 21.88 -10.43
N GLY A 100 -10.78 22.60 -11.54
CA GLY A 100 -10.99 24.04 -11.60
C GLY A 100 -11.51 24.44 -12.97
N ARG A 101 -12.09 25.64 -13.04
CA ARG A 101 -12.51 26.23 -14.32
C ARG A 101 -11.35 27.04 -14.88
N VAL A 102 -11.00 26.78 -16.13
CA VAL A 102 -10.01 27.55 -16.89
C VAL A 102 -10.73 28.45 -17.90
N ALA A 103 -10.09 29.56 -18.26
CA ALA A 103 -10.51 30.41 -19.36
C ALA A 103 -9.45 30.38 -20.47
N GLY A 104 -9.88 30.22 -21.72
CA GLY A 104 -8.99 30.10 -22.89
C GLY A 104 -8.41 28.69 -23.07
N ASP A 105 -7.67 28.52 -24.16
CA ASP A 105 -6.94 27.29 -24.49
C ASP A 105 -5.41 27.47 -24.30
N CYS A 106 -4.67 26.36 -24.31
CA CYS A 106 -3.21 26.37 -24.15
C CYS A 106 -2.44 26.91 -25.37
N SER A 107 -3.11 27.28 -26.48
CA SER A 107 -2.44 27.87 -27.64
C SER A 107 -2.16 29.36 -27.45
N TYR A 108 -2.95 30.05 -26.61
CA TYR A 108 -2.76 31.45 -26.26
C TYR A 108 -1.69 31.65 -25.18
N ASP A 109 -1.65 30.76 -24.18
CA ASP A 109 -0.73 30.80 -23.05
C ASP A 109 -0.57 29.39 -22.47
N ASP A 110 0.58 28.77 -22.72
CA ASP A 110 0.86 27.39 -22.34
C ASP A 110 1.30 27.22 -20.88
N THR A 111 1.36 28.33 -20.12
CA THR A 111 1.69 28.38 -18.69
C THR A 111 0.46 28.45 -17.78
N ARG A 112 -0.76 28.45 -18.35
CA ARG A 112 -2.01 28.45 -17.58
C ARG A 112 -2.26 27.14 -16.85
N TRP A 113 -3.12 27.20 -15.83
CA TRP A 113 -3.52 26.03 -15.05
C TRP A 113 -4.04 24.90 -15.95
N GLY A 114 -3.46 23.70 -15.85
CA GLY A 114 -3.83 22.57 -16.72
C GLY A 114 -3.02 22.42 -18.02
N CYS A 115 -2.20 23.40 -18.40
CA CYS A 115 -1.41 23.37 -19.63
C CYS A 115 -0.01 22.78 -19.45
N LYS A 116 0.68 22.46 -20.56
CA LYS A 116 1.96 21.73 -20.56
C LYS A 116 3.04 22.41 -19.71
N ASN A 117 3.09 23.74 -19.65
CA ASN A 117 4.11 24.50 -18.93
C ASN A 117 3.55 25.24 -17.72
N ASP A 118 2.40 24.79 -17.20
CA ASP A 118 1.82 25.27 -15.95
C ASP A 118 2.85 25.17 -14.80
N PRO A 119 3.27 26.29 -14.18
CA PRO A 119 4.23 26.27 -13.09
C PRO A 119 3.66 25.73 -11.76
N THR A 120 2.36 25.44 -11.72
CA THR A 120 1.67 24.80 -10.59
C THR A 120 1.47 23.29 -10.79
N MET A 121 1.60 22.78 -12.02
CA MET A 121 1.64 21.34 -12.27
C MET A 121 2.84 20.72 -11.54
N GLY A 122 2.68 19.47 -11.08
CA GLY A 122 3.75 18.72 -10.42
C GLY A 122 5.00 18.60 -11.29
N LYS A 123 6.15 18.37 -10.67
CA LYS A 123 7.43 18.18 -11.37
C LYS A 123 7.29 17.03 -12.38
N LYS A 124 7.49 17.32 -13.67
CA LYS A 124 7.48 16.31 -14.76
C LYS A 124 8.50 15.20 -14.53
N ASP A 125 9.58 15.55 -13.86
CA ASP A 125 10.74 14.69 -13.63
C ASP A 125 10.79 14.27 -12.16
N ASN A 126 9.66 13.86 -11.57
CA ASN A 126 9.61 13.39 -10.19
C ASN A 126 9.57 11.87 -10.08
N PRO A 127 10.72 11.19 -10.25
CA PRO A 127 10.80 9.78 -9.96
C PRO A 127 10.82 9.63 -8.44
N ASN A 128 9.73 9.14 -7.85
CA ASN A 128 9.70 8.80 -6.42
C ASN A 128 10.94 7.96 -6.03
N PRO A 129 11.93 8.52 -5.31
CA PRO A 129 13.24 7.88 -5.19
C PRO A 129 13.25 6.59 -4.39
N ARG A 130 12.20 6.35 -3.58
CA ARG A 130 12.02 5.10 -2.83
C ARG A 130 11.63 3.91 -3.69
N LEU A 131 11.15 4.15 -4.91
CA LEU A 131 10.76 3.09 -5.85
C LEU A 131 11.83 2.80 -6.91
N ARG A 132 12.89 3.62 -6.97
CA ARG A 132 14.07 3.40 -7.83
C ARG A 132 14.76 2.08 -7.51
N LYS A 133 14.71 1.66 -6.25
CA LYS A 133 15.30 0.39 -5.80
C LYS A 133 14.23 -0.70 -5.84
N ALA A 134 14.65 -1.88 -6.29
CA ALA A 134 13.83 -3.07 -6.20
C ALA A 134 13.30 -3.23 -4.77
N ASP A 135 12.06 -3.70 -4.65
CA ASP A 135 11.49 -4.09 -3.36
C ASP A 135 12.46 -5.03 -2.64
N ILE A 136 12.85 -4.72 -1.41
CA ILE A 136 13.89 -5.48 -0.69
C ILE A 136 13.45 -6.92 -0.38
N ARG A 137 12.14 -7.19 -0.35
CA ARG A 137 11.58 -8.51 -0.02
C ARG A 137 11.29 -9.34 -1.27
N THR A 138 10.82 -8.73 -2.36
CA THR A 138 10.45 -9.47 -3.58
C THR A 138 11.39 -9.30 -4.76
N GLY A 139 12.32 -8.34 -4.69
CA GLY A 139 13.20 -8.01 -5.80
C GLY A 139 12.47 -7.38 -7.00
N GLN A 140 11.17 -7.10 -6.87
CA GLN A 140 10.37 -6.59 -7.95
C GLN A 140 10.74 -5.14 -8.27
N ARG A 141 10.91 -4.86 -9.57
CA ARG A 141 11.24 -3.54 -10.12
C ARG A 141 10.03 -3.01 -10.88
N TRP A 142 9.63 -1.80 -10.57
CA TRP A 142 8.46 -1.16 -11.17
C TRP A 142 8.79 0.08 -12.01
N HIS A 143 10.06 0.47 -12.02
CA HIS A 143 10.66 1.43 -12.92
C HIS A 143 11.55 0.71 -13.92
N LEU A 144 11.72 1.30 -15.11
CA LEU A 144 12.64 0.76 -16.13
C LEU A 144 14.08 0.69 -15.59
N ASN A 145 14.45 1.65 -14.73
CA ASN A 145 15.77 1.77 -14.13
C ASN A 145 15.73 2.57 -12.80
N ASP A 146 16.84 2.55 -12.07
CA ASP A 146 17.03 3.30 -10.82
C ASP A 146 17.16 4.82 -11.07
N ASN A 147 17.20 5.26 -12.33
CA ASN A 147 17.26 6.67 -12.72
C ASN A 147 15.88 7.32 -12.69
N GLY A 148 14.81 6.52 -12.84
CA GLY A 148 13.43 6.99 -12.83
C GLY A 148 12.98 7.63 -14.16
N ASP A 149 13.66 7.30 -15.25
CA ASP A 149 13.39 7.85 -16.57
C ASP A 149 12.08 7.27 -17.13
N GLY A 150 11.07 8.13 -17.33
CA GLY A 150 9.76 7.76 -17.88
C GLY A 150 8.67 7.52 -16.83
N ASP A 151 9.00 7.56 -15.54
CA ASP A 151 8.06 7.41 -14.43
C ASP A 151 7.39 8.75 -14.11
N THR A 152 6.53 9.18 -15.03
CA THR A 152 5.82 10.46 -14.90
C THR A 152 4.67 10.34 -13.89
N GLU A 153 4.96 10.58 -12.62
CA GLU A 153 3.95 11.00 -11.65
C GLU A 153 3.70 12.51 -11.81
N TYR A 154 2.73 12.87 -12.66
CA TYR A 154 2.38 14.25 -12.97
C TYR A 154 1.90 15.11 -11.77
N SER A 155 1.84 14.58 -10.55
CA SER A 155 1.12 15.20 -9.44
C SER A 155 1.68 14.90 -8.04
N LEU A 156 2.99 14.96 -7.87
CA LEU A 156 3.55 15.31 -6.56
C LEU A 156 3.38 16.83 -6.38
N HIS A 157 2.69 17.23 -5.31
CA HIS A 157 2.42 18.63 -4.98
C HIS A 157 3.74 19.39 -4.85
N ARG A 158 3.86 20.57 -5.50
CA ARG A 158 5.11 21.33 -5.64
C ARG A 158 5.83 21.63 -4.32
N ASP A 159 5.06 21.81 -3.26
CA ASP A 159 5.57 22.15 -1.92
C ASP A 159 6.07 20.94 -1.12
N TRP A 160 6.01 19.73 -1.68
CA TRP A 160 6.55 18.56 -1.00
C TRP A 160 8.03 18.37 -1.33
N PRO A 161 8.88 18.11 -0.32
CA PRO A 161 10.29 17.86 -0.55
C PRO A 161 10.48 16.63 -1.45
N ASP A 162 11.48 16.69 -2.32
CA ASP A 162 11.96 15.52 -3.06
C ASP A 162 12.36 14.45 -2.05
N MET A 163 11.81 13.24 -2.18
CA MET A 163 11.95 12.16 -1.17
C MET A 163 13.19 11.30 -1.35
#